data_AF-A0A1G8M461-F1
#
_entry.id   AF-A0A1G8M461-F1
#
_cell.length_a   1.000
_cell.length_b   1.000
_cell.length_c   1.000
_cell.angle_alpha   90.00
_cell.angle_beta   90.00
_cell.angle_gamma   90.00
#
_symmetry.space_group_name_H-M   'P 1'
#
loop_
_entity.id
_entity.type
_entity.pdbx_description
1 polymer ?
#
loop_
_entity_poly.entity_id
_entity_poly.type
_entity_poly.pdbx_seq_one_letter_code
_entity_poly.pdbx_strand_id
1 'polypeptide(L)'
;MKFNYSKSHLKGNLVLGIVQIGMGIASLITDSMGLFFQYGWILIGTVTLTQNYKGRKAPYLILQNETLLTQYLFGYKKIRISEFNEIEKKKNSLIIKNNKKKKKIWIWQAEKHTPELLYVGINKIINKKKKKLNKNVW
;
A
#
# COMPACT_ATOMS: atom_id res chain seq x y z
N MET A 1 14.70 -5.01 1.22
CA MET A 1 14.21 -4.09 2.27
C MET A 1 12.72 -4.33 2.49
N LYS A 2 12.27 -4.34 3.74
CA LYS A 2 10.85 -4.52 4.11
C LYS A 2 10.40 -3.29 4.87
N PHE A 3 9.17 -2.84 4.64
CA PHE A 3 8.58 -1.69 5.28
C PHE A 3 7.19 -2.02 5.77
N ASN A 4 6.92 -1.71 7.03
CA ASN A 4 5.67 -2.05 7.70
C ASN A 4 4.66 -0.91 7.61
N TYR A 5 3.39 -1.25 7.87
CA TYR A 5 2.37 -0.25 8.12
C TYR A 5 2.69 0.58 9.36
N SER A 6 2.35 1.87 9.32
CA SER A 6 2.39 2.72 10.50
C SER A 6 1.46 2.18 11.59
N LYS A 7 1.95 2.12 12.83
CA LYS A 7 1.13 1.74 14.00
C LYS A 7 -0.12 2.60 14.14
N SER A 8 -0.03 3.90 13.79
CA SER A 8 -1.19 4.80 13.80
C SER A 8 -2.25 4.38 12.78
N HIS A 9 -1.82 4.03 11.57
CA HIS A 9 -2.73 3.54 10.52
C HIS A 9 -3.42 2.23 10.93
N LEU A 10 -2.67 1.29 11.52
CA LEU A 10 -3.23 0.03 12.04
C LEU A 10 -4.16 0.25 13.25
N LYS A 11 -3.93 1.27 14.09
CA LYS A 11 -4.89 1.59 15.16
C LYS A 11 -6.17 2.21 14.58
N GLY A 12 -6.04 3.16 13.66
CA GLY A 12 -7.18 3.82 13.02
C GLY A 12 -8.10 2.83 12.30
N ASN A 13 -7.54 1.94 11.47
CA ASN A 13 -8.33 0.93 10.76
C ASN A 13 -8.99 -0.08 11.71
N LEU A 14 -8.39 -0.38 12.87
CA LEU A 14 -8.99 -1.27 13.87
C LEU A 14 -10.26 -0.63 14.45
N VAL A 15 -10.15 0.62 14.91
CA VAL A 15 -11.28 1.38 15.46
C VAL A 15 -12.37 1.55 14.39
N LEU A 16 -11.99 1.95 13.18
CA LEU A 16 -12.93 2.12 12.07
C LEU A 16 -13.70 0.82 11.76
N GLY A 17 -13.00 -0.32 11.70
CA GLY A 17 -13.63 -1.61 11.44
C GLY A 17 -14.61 -2.01 12.54
N ILE A 18 -14.27 -1.78 13.81
CA ILE A 18 -15.18 -2.03 14.94
C ILE A 18 -16.42 -1.14 14.86
N VAL A 19 -16.24 0.16 14.58
CA VAL A 19 -17.36 1.11 14.44
C VAL A 19 -18.28 0.72 13.29
N GLN A 20 -17.73 0.31 12.14
CA GLN A 20 -18.51 -0.14 10.99
C GLN A 20 -19.37 -1.36 11.31
N ILE A 21 -18.80 -2.36 12.00
CA ILE A 21 -19.56 -3.54 12.44
C ILE A 21 -20.62 -3.13 13.46
N GLY A 22 -20.26 -2.31 14.46
CA GLY A 22 -21.18 -1.82 15.47
C GLY A 22 -22.37 -1.07 14.88
N MET A 23 -22.14 -0.24 13.87
CA MET A 23 -23.19 0.49 13.15
C MET A 23 -24.11 -0.45 12.37
N GLY A 24 -23.54 -1.47 11.71
CA GLY A 24 -24.31 -2.53 11.06
C GLY A 24 -25.20 -3.30 12.04
N ILE A 25 -24.65 -3.73 13.18
CA ILE A 25 -25.41 -4.44 14.23
C ILE A 25 -26.49 -3.54 14.83
N ALA A 26 -26.18 -2.29 15.18
CA ALA A 26 -27.16 -1.35 15.71
C ALA A 26 -28.30 -1.09 14.71
N SER A 27 -27.99 -1.01 13.42
CA SER A 27 -29.00 -0.85 12.37
C SER A 27 -29.89 -2.07 12.19
N LEU A 28 -29.38 -3.28 12.42
CA LEU A 28 -30.19 -4.52 12.46
C LEU A 28 -31.14 -4.54 13.66
N ILE A 29 -30.69 -4.07 14.83
CA ILE A 29 -31.49 -4.07 16.06
C ILE A 29 -32.64 -3.05 15.98
N THR A 30 -32.39 -1.92 15.32
CA THR A 30 -33.32 -0.78 15.29
C THR A 30 -34.21 -0.75 14.04
N ASP A 31 -34.00 -1.67 13.09
CA ASP A 31 -34.61 -1.65 11.75
C ASP A 31 -34.56 -0.27 11.06
N SER A 32 -33.53 0.53 11.40
CA SER A 32 -33.42 1.93 11.00
C SER A 32 -32.91 2.12 9.56
N MET A 33 -32.44 1.05 8.92
CA MET A 33 -31.90 1.07 7.55
C MET A 33 -32.40 -0.12 6.76
N GLY A 34 -32.41 -0.03 5.43
CA GLY A 34 -32.70 -1.19 4.58
C GLY A 34 -31.66 -2.30 4.75
N LEU A 35 -32.10 -3.57 4.65
CA LEU A 35 -31.27 -4.77 4.82
C LEU A 35 -29.93 -4.71 4.08
N PHE A 36 -29.92 -4.22 2.85
CA PHE A 36 -28.71 -4.06 2.04
C PHE A 36 -27.65 -3.20 2.75
N PHE A 37 -28.05 -2.08 3.36
CA PHE A 37 -27.14 -1.17 4.07
C PHE A 37 -26.70 -1.75 5.40
N GLN A 38 -27.61 -2.42 6.13
CA GLN A 38 -27.30 -3.08 7.40
C GLN A 38 -26.18 -4.12 7.22
N TYR A 39 -26.36 -5.08 6.31
CA TYR A 39 -25.35 -6.10 6.01
C TYR A 39 -24.13 -5.52 5.29
N GLY A 40 -24.31 -4.45 4.50
CA GLY A 40 -23.22 -3.73 3.85
C GLY A 40 -22.22 -3.16 4.84
N TRP A 41 -22.68 -2.55 5.93
CA TRP A 41 -21.82 -2.03 7.00
C TRP A 41 -21.03 -3.13 7.71
N ILE A 42 -21.67 -4.26 8.02
CA ILE A 42 -21.02 -5.43 8.63
C ILE A 42 -19.94 -5.98 7.70
N LEU A 43 -20.26 -6.12 6.40
CA LEU A 43 -19.33 -6.64 5.40
C LEU A 43 -18.11 -5.71 5.25
N ILE A 44 -18.32 -4.41 5.12
CA ILE A 44 -17.23 -3.42 5.02
C ILE A 44 -16.37 -3.45 6.28
N GLY A 45 -16.98 -3.48 7.46
CA GLY A 45 -16.25 -3.57 8.73
C GLY A 45 -15.39 -4.83 8.83
N THR A 46 -15.94 -5.98 8.40
CA THR A 46 -15.23 -7.26 8.34
C THR A 46 -14.02 -7.19 7.40
N VAL A 47 -14.17 -6.58 6.22
CA VAL A 47 -13.08 -6.37 5.27
C VAL A 47 -12.00 -5.46 5.86
N THR A 48 -12.39 -4.36 6.51
CA THR A 48 -11.48 -3.41 7.17
C THR A 48 -10.65 -4.11 8.26
N LEU A 49 -11.28 -4.91 9.12
CA LEU A 49 -10.60 -5.67 10.16
C LEU A 49 -9.68 -6.75 9.60
N THR A 50 -10.12 -7.44 8.54
CA THR A 50 -9.29 -8.44 7.85
C THR A 50 -8.04 -7.80 7.27
N GLN A 51 -8.17 -6.63 6.61
CA GLN A 51 -7.03 -5.86 6.14
C GLN A 51 -6.11 -5.43 7.28
N ASN A 52 -6.68 -4.99 8.40
CA ASN A 52 -5.93 -4.61 9.59
C ASN A 52 -5.06 -5.75 10.12
N TYR A 53 -5.66 -6.92 10.26
CA TYR A 53 -4.99 -8.13 10.72
C TYR A 53 -3.83 -8.53 9.80
N LYS A 54 -4.08 -8.53 8.49
CA LYS A 54 -3.02 -8.82 7.50
C LYS A 54 -1.90 -7.79 7.55
N GLY A 55 -2.21 -6.52 7.75
CA GLY A 55 -1.22 -5.45 7.89
C GLY A 55 -0.35 -5.56 9.15
N ARG A 56 -0.82 -6.27 10.19
CA ARG A 56 -0.02 -6.60 11.38
C ARG A 56 0.90 -7.80 11.16
N LYS A 57 0.48 -8.76 10.33
CA LYS A 57 1.21 -10.02 10.10
C LYS A 57 2.26 -9.94 8.99
N ALA A 58 2.09 -9.05 8.03
CA ALA A 58 2.94 -8.99 6.85
C ALA A 58 3.33 -7.54 6.54
N PRO A 59 4.53 -7.32 5.96
CA PRO A 59 5.00 -5.99 5.62
C PRO A 59 4.19 -5.38 4.48
N TYR A 60 3.96 -4.08 4.57
CA TYR A 60 3.22 -3.29 3.58
C TYR A 60 3.94 -3.23 2.24
N LEU A 61 5.24 -2.95 2.27
CA LEU A 61 6.08 -2.84 1.08
C LEU A 61 7.31 -3.72 1.23
N ILE A 62 7.67 -4.43 0.17
CA ILE A 62 8.91 -5.21 0.12
C ILE A 62 9.64 -4.80 -1.16
N LEU A 63 10.80 -4.19 -1.02
CA LEU A 63 11.72 -3.95 -2.13
C LEU A 63 12.74 -5.10 -2.19
N GLN A 64 12.64 -5.93 -3.22
CA GLN A 64 13.53 -7.07 -3.47
C GLN A 64 14.13 -6.95 -4.86
N ASN A 65 15.46 -6.81 -4.93
CA ASN A 65 16.21 -6.65 -6.16
C ASN A 65 15.68 -5.49 -7.00
N GLU A 66 14.92 -5.80 -8.05
CA GLU A 66 14.31 -4.84 -8.98
C GLU A 66 12.78 -4.90 -8.94
N THR A 67 12.19 -5.59 -7.97
CA THR A 67 10.74 -5.72 -7.80
C THR A 67 10.30 -5.10 -6.48
N LEU A 68 9.30 -4.24 -6.55
CA LEU A 68 8.55 -3.76 -5.40
C LEU A 68 7.26 -4.58 -5.26
N LEU A 69 7.09 -5.21 -4.12
CA LEU A 69 5.87 -5.89 -3.72
C LEU A 69 5.08 -4.95 -2.82
N THR A 70 3.83 -4.67 -3.19
CA THR A 70 2.90 -3.89 -2.36
C THR A 70 1.79 -4.78 -1.87
N GLN A 71 1.55 -4.77 -0.57
CA GLN A 71 0.49 -5.55 0.04
C GLN A 71 -0.87 -5.09 -0.49
N TYR A 72 -1.71 -6.05 -0.85
CA TYR A 72 -3.04 -5.86 -1.39
C TYR A 72 -4.02 -6.82 -0.70
N LEU A 73 -5.31 -6.68 -1.01
CA LEU A 73 -6.37 -7.46 -0.37
C LEU A 73 -6.11 -8.97 -0.45
N PHE A 74 -5.64 -9.45 -1.60
CA PHE A 74 -5.33 -10.86 -1.87
C PHE A 74 -3.86 -11.06 -2.25
N GLY A 75 -2.95 -10.74 -1.33
CA GLY A 75 -1.51 -11.05 -1.47
C GLY A 75 -0.68 -9.83 -1.82
N TYR A 76 0.34 -10.00 -2.67
CA TYR A 76 1.25 -8.93 -3.06
C TYR A 76 1.10 -8.57 -4.54
N LYS A 77 0.87 -7.29 -4.81
CA LYS A 77 0.99 -6.73 -6.15
C LYS A 77 2.47 -6.51 -6.48
N LYS A 78 2.94 -7.13 -7.55
CA LYS A 78 4.33 -7.01 -8.00
C LYS A 78 4.48 -5.83 -8.96
N ILE A 79 5.54 -5.04 -8.77
CA ILE A 79 5.90 -3.91 -9.62
C ILE A 79 7.38 -4.01 -9.96
N ARG A 80 7.71 -4.31 -11.22
CA ARG A 80 9.10 -4.34 -11.69
C ARG A 80 9.60 -2.90 -11.85
N ILE A 81 10.49 -2.48 -10.95
CA ILE A 81 11.12 -1.16 -10.93
C ILE A 81 12.01 -0.97 -12.15
N SER A 82 12.61 -2.05 -12.68
CA SER A 82 13.45 -2.01 -13.87
C SER A 82 12.72 -1.58 -15.15
N GLU A 83 11.38 -1.63 -15.19
CA GLU A 83 10.59 -1.10 -16.29
C GLU A 83 10.54 0.44 -16.29
N PHE A 84 10.92 1.09 -15.19
CA PHE A 84 10.82 2.53 -14.99
C PHE A 84 12.18 3.22 -15.10
N ASN A 85 12.16 4.48 -15.56
CA ASN A 85 13.37 5.27 -15.80
C ASN A 85 13.48 6.48 -14.87
N GLU A 86 12.36 6.85 -14.25
CA GLU A 86 12.25 8.01 -13.37
C GLU A 86 11.41 7.69 -12.13
N ILE A 87 11.78 8.35 -11.03
CA ILE A 87 11.04 8.34 -9.77
C ILE A 87 10.86 9.78 -9.29
N GLU A 88 9.67 10.10 -8.81
CA GLU A 88 9.29 11.40 -8.27
C GLU A 88 8.69 11.19 -6.86
N LYS A 89 9.20 11.90 -5.87
CA LYS A 89 8.69 11.88 -4.50
C LYS A 89 7.62 12.97 -4.34
N LYS A 90 6.41 12.57 -3.93
CA LYS A 90 5.36 13.47 -3.45
C LYS A 90 5.11 13.24 -1.96
N LYS A 91 4.45 14.20 -1.30
CA LYS A 91 4.16 14.19 0.14
C LYS A 91 3.66 12.82 0.66
N ASN A 92 2.69 12.23 -0.06
CA ASN A 92 2.01 10.99 0.36
C ASN A 92 2.18 9.81 -0.62
N SER A 93 2.98 9.98 -1.67
CA SER A 93 3.14 8.96 -2.71
C SER A 93 4.49 9.05 -3.40
N LEU A 94 5.03 7.90 -3.82
CA LEU A 94 6.10 7.84 -4.81
C LEU A 94 5.48 7.56 -6.18
N ILE A 95 5.90 8.28 -7.20
CA ILE A 95 5.49 8.06 -8.58
C ILE A 95 6.69 7.53 -9.34
N ILE A 96 6.55 6.35 -9.93
CA ILE A 96 7.53 5.81 -10.87
C ILE A 96 6.96 5.90 -12.28
N LYS A 97 7.76 6.35 -13.24
CA LYS A 97 7.32 6.56 -14.62
C LYS A 97 8.38 6.16 -15.64
N ASN A 98 7.88 5.76 -16.80
CA ASN A 98 8.64 5.63 -18.04
C ASN A 98 7.84 6.30 -19.17
N ASN A 99 8.39 6.28 -20.38
CA ASN A 99 7.77 6.93 -21.54
C ASN A 99 6.37 6.39 -21.88
N LYS A 100 5.99 5.19 -21.40
CA LYS A 100 4.73 4.51 -21.76
C LYS A 100 3.71 4.41 -20.61
N LYS A 101 4.16 4.44 -19.35
CA LYS A 101 3.38 4.06 -18.16
C LYS A 101 3.83 4.82 -16.92
N LYS A 102 2.86 5.14 -16.07
CA LYS A 102 3.04 5.79 -14.76
C LYS A 102 2.39 4.92 -13.68
N LYS A 103 3.10 4.67 -12.58
CA LYS A 103 2.55 3.98 -11.40
C LYS A 103 2.72 4.83 -10.14
N LYS A 104 1.66 4.91 -9.35
CA LYS A 104 1.63 5.58 -8.06
C LYS A 104 1.71 4.54 -6.94
N ILE A 105 2.64 4.76 -6.02
CA ILE A 105 2.85 3.95 -4.82
C ILE A 105 2.48 4.84 -3.64
N TRP A 106 1.46 4.42 -2.89
CA TRP A 106 1.05 5.14 -1.70
C TRP A 106 2.01 4.84 -0.55
N ILE A 107 2.46 5.89 0.15
CA ILE A 107 3.42 5.77 1.26
C ILE A 107 2.87 6.32 2.58
N TRP A 108 1.72 7.00 2.54
CA TRP A 108 1.05 7.53 3.75
C TRP A 108 0.66 6.46 4.78
N GLN A 109 0.51 5.20 4.34
CA GLN A 109 0.21 4.07 5.21
C GLN A 109 1.45 3.47 5.88
N ALA A 110 2.66 3.83 5.42
CA ALA A 110 3.91 3.28 5.89
C ALA A 110 4.48 4.05 7.09
N GLU A 111 5.43 3.45 7.82
CA GLU A 111 6.14 4.12 8.92
C GLU A 111 6.90 5.38 8.46
N LYS A 112 7.08 6.36 9.35
CA LYS A 112 7.58 7.72 9.02
C LYS A 112 8.87 7.76 8.20
N HIS A 113 9.83 6.87 8.44
CA HIS A 113 11.12 6.82 7.73
C HIS A 113 11.10 5.96 6.45
N THR A 114 10.03 5.20 6.21
CA THR A 114 9.88 4.34 5.02
C THR A 114 9.97 5.10 3.70
N PRO A 115 9.30 6.26 3.52
CA PRO A 115 9.30 6.97 2.24
C PRO A 115 10.69 7.29 1.68
N GLU A 116 11.60 7.66 2.56
CA GLU A 116 12.95 8.13 2.20
C GLU A 116 13.83 6.96 1.81
N LEU A 117 13.85 5.93 2.65
CA LEU A 117 14.58 4.69 2.39
C LEU A 117 14.09 4.01 1.10
N LEU A 118 12.77 4.01 0.88
CA LEU A 118 12.17 3.45 -0.33
C LEU A 118 12.55 4.27 -1.58
N TYR A 119 12.51 5.60 -1.51
CA TYR A 119 12.93 6.48 -2.59
C TYR A 119 14.42 6.26 -2.94
N VAL A 120 15.30 6.26 -1.95
CA VAL A 120 16.74 6.02 -2.13
C VAL A 120 16.99 4.64 -2.74
N GLY A 121 16.29 3.61 -2.24
CA GLY A 121 16.39 2.25 -2.78
C GLY A 121 15.99 2.16 -4.25
N ILE A 122 14.85 2.73 -4.63
CA ILE A 122 14.38 2.74 -6.01
C ILE A 122 15.31 3.57 -6.92
N ASN A 123 15.74 4.75 -6.46
CA ASN A 123 16.64 5.61 -7.22
C ASN A 123 17.99 4.93 -7.50
N LYS A 124 18.52 4.19 -6.51
CA LYS A 124 19.75 3.38 -6.69
C LYS A 124 19.58 2.32 -7.78
N ILE A 125 18.43 1.65 -7.83
CA ILE A 125 18.13 0.63 -8.86
C ILE A 125 18.08 1.27 -10.25
N ILE A 126 17.35 2.39 -10.39
CA ILE A 126 17.22 3.12 -11.66
C ILE A 126 18.59 3.62 -12.14
N ASN A 127 19.39 4.20 -11.26
CA ASN A 127 20.72 4.73 -11.62
C ASN A 127 21.72 3.60 -11.98
N LYS A 128 21.66 2.45 -11.31
CA LYS A 128 22.46 1.28 -11.67
C LYS A 128 22.15 0.79 -13.08
N LYS A 129 20.87 0.80 -13.47
CA LYS A 129 20.42 0.46 -14.83
C LYS A 129 20.96 1.45 -15.87
N LYS A 130 20.85 2.76 -15.62
CA LYS A 130 21.40 3.80 -16.50
C LYS A 130 22.91 3.64 -16.73
N LYS A 131 23.67 3.37 -15.66
CA LYS A 131 25.12 3.10 -15.76
C LYS A 131 25.47 1.85 -16.56
N LYS A 132 24.67 0.77 -16.44
CA LYS A 132 24.85 -0.44 -17.25
C LYS A 132 24.57 -0.19 -18.74
N LEU A 133 23.53 0.57 -19.06
CA LEU A 133 23.21 0.95 -20.44
C LEU A 133 24.36 1.73 -21.06
N ASN A 134 24.90 2.76 -20.39
CA ASN A 134 26.00 3.56 -20.94
C ASN A 134 27.32 2.80 -21.10
N LYS A 135 27.55 1.71 -20.34
CA LYS A 135 28.75 0.87 -20.47
C LYS A 135 28.72 -0.11 -21.63
N ASN A 136 27.54 -0.37 -22.21
CA ASN A 136 27.37 -1.29 -23.33
C ASN A 136 27.31 -0.57 -24.69
N VAL A 137 27.59 0.75 -24.73
CA VAL A 137 27.60 1.58 -25.95
C VAL A 137 29.04 1.85 -26.43
N TRP A 138 30.02 1.12 -25.91
CA TRP A 138 31.43 1.18 -26.32
C TRP A 138 31.92 -0.21 -26.66
#